data_AF-A0AA42ETE1-F1
#
_entry.id   AF-A0AA42ETE1-F1
#
_cell.length_a   1.000
_cell.length_b   1.000
_cell.length_c   1.000
_cell.angle_alpha   90.00
_cell.angle_beta   90.00
_cell.angle_gamma   90.00
#
_symmetry.space_group_name_H-M   'P 1'
#
loop_
_entity.id
_entity.type
_entity.pdbx_description
1 polymer ?
#
loop_
_entity_poly.entity_id
_entity_poly.type
_entity_poly.pdbx_seq_one_letter_code
_entity_poly.pdbx_strand_id
1 'polypeptide(L)'
;MANELKVLEGMDVVALARKHSDQATVSGQIIPWQTSLSFDPSVDSDSTVTKDGNVATRSSASTDLEVEFLNNTAAIADVMYDSLFDGELLDFWILYRKRKNAEGKYLAWYMQVTVQEDSSDNDPDDHSTRDVTFSVNGTPKRGWTTLDDETQEQVDYVFLGVGKVTDTDKTGGGVQWDSDKDPGTSVSGETTTTTTTSK
;
A
#
# COMPACT_ATOMS: atom_id res chain seq x y z
N MET A 1 0.28 27.69 12.81
CA MET A 1 -0.22 27.30 11.48
C MET A 1 -1.22 26.19 11.70
N ALA A 2 -2.47 26.36 11.29
CA ALA A 2 -3.47 25.30 11.43
C ALA A 2 -3.02 24.11 10.59
N ASN A 3 -2.92 22.92 11.19
CA ASN A 3 -2.76 21.69 10.42
C ASN A 3 -4.04 21.54 9.60
N GLU A 4 -3.98 21.89 8.32
CA GLU A 4 -5.05 21.66 7.36
C GLU A 4 -5.34 20.15 7.35
N LEU A 5 -6.54 19.77 7.78
CA LEU A 5 -6.98 18.39 7.81
C LEU A 5 -7.20 17.95 6.37
N LYS A 6 -6.31 17.09 5.86
CA LYS A 6 -6.46 16.50 4.53
C LYS A 6 -7.21 15.18 4.63
N VAL A 7 -8.13 14.96 3.70
CA VAL A 7 -8.80 13.66 3.52
C VAL A 7 -7.77 12.65 3.02
N LEU A 8 -7.80 11.44 3.56
CA LEU A 8 -7.02 10.31 3.05
C LEU A 8 -7.93 9.51 2.12
N GLU A 9 -7.49 9.30 0.89
CA GLU A 9 -8.24 8.53 -0.10
C GLU A 9 -7.92 7.04 0.07
N GLY A 10 -8.89 6.16 -0.22
CA GLY A 10 -8.69 4.71 -0.14
C GLY A 10 -7.53 4.24 -1.02
N MET A 11 -7.33 4.87 -2.19
CA MET A 11 -6.20 4.57 -3.07
C MET A 11 -4.84 4.77 -2.38
N ASP A 12 -4.75 5.64 -1.38
CA ASP A 12 -3.51 5.94 -0.67
C ASP A 12 -3.22 5.00 0.51
N VAL A 13 -4.08 4.01 0.71
CA VAL A 13 -3.92 2.97 1.71
C VAL A 13 -3.56 1.68 0.99
N VAL A 14 -2.34 1.20 1.20
CA VAL A 14 -1.82 0.02 0.51
C VAL A 14 -1.44 -1.07 1.52
N ALA A 15 -1.78 -2.31 1.20
CA ALA A 15 -1.33 -3.49 1.92
C ALA A 15 0.05 -3.95 1.44
N LEU A 16 0.90 -4.28 2.40
CA LEU A 16 2.16 -4.99 2.16
C LEU A 16 2.19 -6.24 3.02
N ALA A 17 2.86 -7.28 2.55
CA ALA A 17 3.06 -8.50 3.30
C ALA A 17 4.44 -9.11 3.05
N ARG A 18 4.89 -9.95 3.96
CA ARG A 18 5.99 -10.89 3.76
C ARG A 18 5.83 -12.11 4.64
N LYS A 19 6.54 -13.19 4.32
CA LYS A 19 6.70 -14.33 5.22
C LYS A 19 7.48 -13.94 6.47
N HIS A 20 6.97 -14.28 7.65
CA HIS A 20 7.61 -13.90 8.91
C HIS A 20 8.99 -14.56 9.08
N SER A 21 9.20 -15.78 8.56
CA SER A 21 10.50 -16.45 8.58
C SER A 21 11.57 -15.69 7.79
N ASP A 22 11.16 -14.93 6.78
CA ASP A 22 12.06 -14.30 5.81
C ASP A 22 12.35 -12.84 6.16
N GLN A 23 11.95 -12.39 7.35
CA GLN A 23 12.17 -11.03 7.84
C GLN A 23 13.63 -10.54 7.78
N ALA A 24 14.60 -11.46 7.79
CA ALA A 24 16.02 -11.16 7.74
C ALA A 24 16.57 -11.03 6.30
N THR A 25 15.84 -11.53 5.30
CA THR A 25 16.30 -11.66 3.92
C THR A 25 15.43 -10.89 2.93
N VAL A 26 14.16 -10.66 3.25
CA VAL A 26 13.16 -10.06 2.35
C VAL A 26 12.47 -8.87 3.03
N SER A 27 12.34 -7.76 2.29
CA SER A 27 11.57 -6.58 2.72
C SER A 27 10.06 -6.84 2.58
N GLY A 28 9.23 -5.96 3.14
CA GLY A 28 7.78 -6.07 2.96
C GLY A 28 7.42 -5.81 1.50
N GLN A 29 6.74 -6.74 0.85
CA GLN A 29 6.36 -6.63 -0.55
C GLN A 29 4.94 -6.08 -0.66
N ILE A 30 4.70 -5.21 -1.64
CA ILE A 30 3.35 -4.72 -1.92
C ILE A 30 2.55 -5.85 -2.54
N ILE A 31 1.29 -5.98 -2.12
CA ILE A 31 0.32 -6.83 -2.82
C ILE A 31 -0.12 -6.05 -4.06
N PRO A 32 0.21 -6.47 -5.30
CA PRO A 32 -0.13 -5.67 -6.47
C PRO A 32 -1.63 -5.77 -6.80
N TRP A 33 -2.14 -4.75 -7.47
CA TRP A 33 -3.52 -4.68 -7.98
C TRP A 33 -4.63 -4.89 -6.93
N GLN A 34 -4.41 -4.36 -5.73
CA GLN A 34 -5.44 -4.29 -4.68
C GLN A 34 -6.64 -3.48 -5.15
N THR A 35 -7.83 -4.05 -5.01
CA THR A 35 -9.11 -3.40 -5.26
C THR A 35 -9.74 -2.93 -3.95
N SER A 36 -9.56 -3.69 -2.88
CA SER A 36 -10.11 -3.42 -1.55
C SER A 36 -9.16 -3.85 -0.44
N LEU A 37 -9.25 -3.13 0.69
CA LEU A 37 -8.57 -3.45 1.94
C LEU A 37 -9.51 -3.06 3.09
N SER A 38 -9.94 -4.05 3.87
CA SER A 38 -10.75 -3.83 5.09
C SER A 38 -9.89 -4.04 6.34
N PHE A 39 -10.11 -3.23 7.37
CA PHE A 39 -9.34 -3.31 8.62
C PHE A 39 -10.22 -2.81 9.77
N ASP A 40 -10.76 -3.76 10.52
CA ASP A 40 -11.79 -3.52 11.51
C ASP A 40 -11.34 -4.02 12.90
N PRO A 41 -10.49 -3.26 13.61
CA PRO A 41 -10.09 -3.59 14.97
C PRO A 41 -11.23 -3.29 15.95
N SER A 42 -11.65 -4.32 16.70
CA SER A 42 -12.70 -4.26 17.71
C SER A 42 -12.14 -4.66 19.10
N VAL A 43 -12.64 -4.02 20.16
CA VAL A 43 -12.27 -4.35 21.55
C VAL A 43 -13.55 -4.44 22.36
N ASP A 44 -13.87 -5.65 22.82
CA ASP A 44 -14.96 -5.83 23.75
C ASP A 44 -14.56 -5.38 25.16
N SER A 45 -15.51 -4.78 25.87
CA SER A 45 -15.35 -4.46 27.28
C SER A 45 -16.58 -4.86 28.05
N ASP A 46 -16.41 -5.76 29.01
CA ASP A 46 -17.43 -6.10 29.99
C ASP A 46 -17.38 -5.10 31.14
N SER A 47 -18.54 -4.71 31.66
CA SER A 47 -18.58 -3.84 32.82
C SER A 47 -19.38 -4.46 33.95
N THR A 48 -18.74 -4.65 35.10
CA THR A 48 -19.42 -5.09 36.32
C THR A 48 -19.82 -3.86 37.12
N VAL A 49 -21.14 -3.65 37.27
CA VAL A 49 -21.67 -2.57 38.10
C VAL A 49 -21.47 -2.93 39.57
N THR A 50 -20.61 -2.17 40.25
CA THR A 50 -20.39 -2.30 41.71
C THR A 50 -21.11 -1.19 42.46
N LYS A 51 -21.23 -1.33 43.78
CA LYS A 51 -21.88 -0.32 44.63
C LYS A 51 -21.11 1.01 44.68
N ASP A 52 -19.84 1.01 44.29
CA ASP A 52 -18.96 2.19 44.31
C ASP A 52 -18.71 2.76 42.91
N GLY A 53 -19.36 2.20 41.88
CA GLY A 53 -19.24 2.64 40.51
C GLY A 53 -19.06 1.50 39.52
N ASN A 54 -18.99 1.84 38.24
CA ASN A 54 -18.79 0.87 37.17
C ASN A 54 -17.32 0.44 37.10
N VAL A 55 -17.04 -0.87 37.13
CA VAL A 55 -15.70 -1.42 36.89
C VAL A 55 -15.70 -2.08 35.51
N ALA A 56 -14.98 -1.49 34.55
CA ALA A 56 -14.84 -2.04 33.22
C ALA A 56 -13.63 -2.98 33.13
N THR A 57 -13.84 -4.20 32.64
CA THR A 57 -12.82 -5.16 32.26
C THR A 57 -12.71 -5.15 30.73
N ARG A 58 -11.57 -4.73 30.20
CA ARG A 58 -11.30 -4.81 28.76
C ARG A 58 -10.88 -6.22 28.37
N SER A 59 -11.51 -6.76 27.32
CA SER A 59 -11.10 -8.01 26.67
C SER A 59 -9.95 -7.75 25.67
N SER A 60 -9.40 -8.82 25.09
CA SER A 60 -8.43 -8.74 24.00
C SER A 60 -9.06 -8.12 22.75
N ALA A 61 -8.28 -7.34 22.00
CA ALA A 61 -8.71 -6.81 20.72
C ALA A 61 -8.82 -7.95 19.68
N SER A 62 -9.93 -8.03 18.96
CA SER A 62 -10.09 -8.78 17.72
C SER A 62 -9.87 -7.84 16.53
N THR A 63 -9.47 -8.38 15.39
CA THR A 63 -9.29 -7.58 14.18
C THR A 63 -9.63 -8.45 12.99
N ASP A 64 -10.62 -7.99 12.23
CA ASP A 64 -10.96 -8.55 10.93
C ASP A 64 -10.13 -7.82 9.87
N LEU A 65 -9.45 -8.59 9.02
CA LEU A 65 -8.56 -8.09 7.97
C LEU A 65 -8.80 -8.89 6.69
N GLU A 66 -9.10 -8.18 5.62
CA GLU A 66 -9.40 -8.75 4.30
C GLU A 66 -8.72 -7.90 3.22
N VAL A 67 -8.19 -8.57 2.20
CA VAL A 67 -7.60 -7.92 1.02
C VAL A 67 -8.13 -8.59 -0.23
N GLU A 68 -8.69 -7.77 -1.12
CA GLU A 68 -9.11 -8.19 -2.46
C GLU A 68 -8.13 -7.61 -3.49
N PHE A 69 -7.70 -8.45 -4.45
CA PHE A 69 -6.81 -8.03 -5.52
C PHE A 69 -7.04 -8.83 -6.81
N LEU A 70 -6.65 -8.27 -7.95
CA LEU A 70 -6.61 -9.03 -9.20
C LEU A 70 -5.51 -10.09 -9.11
N ASN A 71 -5.88 -11.33 -9.40
CA ASN A 71 -4.97 -12.47 -9.34
C ASN A 71 -3.76 -12.23 -10.25
N ASN A 72 -2.58 -12.54 -9.73
CA ASN A 72 -1.31 -12.16 -10.33
C ASN A 72 -0.19 -13.13 -9.95
N THR A 73 0.95 -13.01 -10.63
CA THR A 73 2.11 -13.88 -10.46
C THR A 73 3.16 -13.31 -9.51
N ALA A 74 2.80 -12.40 -8.61
CA ALA A 74 3.75 -11.87 -7.65
C ALA A 74 4.05 -12.90 -6.57
N ALA A 75 5.31 -12.99 -6.15
CA ALA A 75 5.76 -13.95 -5.15
C ALA A 75 4.93 -13.88 -3.85
N ILE A 76 4.47 -12.68 -3.46
CA ILE A 76 3.65 -12.52 -2.27
C ILE A 76 2.27 -13.17 -2.39
N ALA A 77 1.68 -13.22 -3.59
CA ALA A 77 0.40 -13.88 -3.83
C ALA A 77 0.51 -15.40 -3.69
N ASP A 78 1.63 -15.99 -4.13
CA ASP A 78 1.94 -17.41 -3.94
C ASP A 78 2.23 -17.70 -2.46
N VAL A 79 3.01 -16.86 -1.80
CA VAL A 79 3.31 -16.98 -0.35
C VAL A 79 2.03 -16.98 0.48
N MET A 80 1.04 -16.13 0.16
CA MET A 80 -0.25 -16.14 0.86
C MET A 80 -1.00 -17.45 0.66
N TYR A 81 -0.99 -17.99 -0.56
CA TYR A 81 -1.66 -19.24 -0.88
C TYR A 81 -0.99 -20.44 -0.19
N ASP A 82 0.34 -20.49 -0.20
CA ASP A 82 1.12 -21.52 0.49
C ASP A 82 0.92 -21.44 2.01
N SER A 83 0.92 -20.22 2.56
CA SER A 83 0.73 -19.98 3.99
C SER A 83 -0.63 -20.43 4.51
N LEU A 84 -1.66 -20.44 3.66
CA LEU A 84 -2.97 -20.99 4.00
C LEU A 84 -2.89 -22.48 4.34
N PHE A 85 -2.14 -23.26 3.55
CA PHE A 85 -2.02 -24.71 3.76
C PHE A 85 -1.01 -25.07 4.84
N ASP A 86 0.10 -24.32 4.89
CA ASP A 86 1.18 -24.58 5.85
C ASP A 86 0.93 -23.95 7.23
N GLY A 87 -0.08 -23.08 7.35
CA GLY A 87 -0.42 -22.38 8.59
C GLY A 87 0.69 -21.41 9.02
N GLU A 88 1.37 -20.81 8.06
CA GLU A 88 2.53 -19.96 8.32
C GLU A 88 2.14 -18.55 8.74
N LEU A 89 3.03 -17.95 9.55
CA LEU A 89 2.87 -16.58 9.99
C LEU A 89 3.42 -15.62 8.94
N LEU A 90 2.63 -14.62 8.61
CA LEU A 90 2.99 -13.51 7.74
C LEU A 90 3.12 -12.22 8.56
N ASP A 91 4.07 -11.39 8.18
CA ASP A 91 4.10 -10.00 8.59
C ASP A 91 3.25 -9.19 7.61
N PHE A 92 2.29 -8.41 8.11
CA PHE A 92 1.38 -7.61 7.30
C PHE A 92 1.44 -6.14 7.70
N TRP A 93 1.38 -5.24 6.71
CA TRP A 93 1.32 -3.80 6.92
C TRP A 93 0.19 -3.14 6.17
N ILE A 94 -0.42 -2.14 6.81
CA ILE A 94 -1.30 -1.17 6.15
C ILE A 94 -0.57 0.17 6.13
N LEU A 95 -0.17 0.62 4.95
CA LEU A 95 0.63 1.82 4.77
C LEU A 95 -0.19 2.98 4.19
N TYR A 96 -0.07 4.16 4.77
CA TYR A 96 -0.74 5.38 4.32
C TYR A 96 0.25 6.28 3.55
N ARG A 97 0.17 6.27 2.21
CA ARG A 97 1.10 6.95 1.31
C ARG A 97 1.17 8.46 1.54
N LYS A 98 0.02 9.11 1.71
CA LYS A 98 -0.06 10.57 1.90
C LYS A 98 0.13 11.02 3.36
N ARG A 99 0.40 10.11 4.31
CA ARG A 99 0.56 10.45 5.73
C ARG A 99 2.00 10.23 6.19
N LYS A 100 2.79 11.30 6.16
CA LYS A 100 4.20 11.29 6.59
C LYS A 100 4.43 12.08 7.88
N ASN A 101 5.44 11.67 8.65
CA ASN A 101 5.94 12.48 9.77
C ASN A 101 6.93 13.56 9.28
N ALA A 102 7.45 14.37 10.21
CA ALA A 102 8.42 15.43 9.89
C ALA A 102 9.75 14.91 9.29
N GLU A 103 10.05 13.62 9.45
CA GLU A 103 11.24 12.95 8.87
C GLU A 103 10.94 12.32 7.50
N GLY A 104 9.71 12.45 6.97
CA GLY A 104 9.31 11.84 5.71
C GLY A 104 8.89 10.36 5.79
N LYS A 105 8.83 9.77 6.99
CA LYS A 105 8.43 8.37 7.20
C LYS A 105 6.91 8.23 7.08
N TYR A 106 6.45 7.16 6.43
CA TYR A 106 5.03 6.86 6.22
C TYR A 106 4.40 6.31 7.48
N LEU A 107 3.14 6.66 7.75
CA LEU A 107 2.36 5.98 8.78
C LEU A 107 2.03 4.57 8.30
N ALA A 108 2.28 3.58 9.16
CA ALA A 108 1.84 2.21 8.91
C ALA A 108 1.23 1.56 10.16
N TRP A 109 0.33 0.62 9.94
CA TRP A 109 0.03 -0.43 10.90
C TRP A 109 0.87 -1.65 10.57
N TYR A 110 1.34 -2.33 11.61
CA TYR A 110 2.01 -3.61 11.52
C TYR A 110 1.25 -4.64 12.36
N MET A 111 1.10 -5.83 11.81
CA MET A 111 0.46 -6.97 12.45
C MET A 111 1.07 -8.28 11.96
N GLN A 112 1.00 -9.31 12.79
CA GLN A 112 1.34 -10.68 12.39
C GLN A 112 0.04 -11.39 12.08
N VAL A 113 -0.03 -12.09 10.96
CA VAL A 113 -1.28 -12.68 10.48
C VAL A 113 -1.07 -14.11 10.02
N THR A 114 -2.12 -14.90 10.06
CA THR A 114 -2.21 -16.20 9.39
C THR A 114 -3.33 -16.14 8.38
N VAL A 115 -3.15 -16.73 7.21
CA VAL A 115 -4.20 -16.79 6.19
C VAL A 115 -5.27 -17.76 6.65
N GLN A 116 -6.53 -17.33 6.66
CA GLN A 116 -7.68 -18.18 7.03
C GLN A 116 -8.41 -18.70 5.81
N GLU A 117 -8.57 -17.85 4.81
CA GLU A 117 -9.30 -18.16 3.59
C GLU A 117 -8.65 -17.41 2.43
N ASP A 118 -8.63 -18.07 1.29
CA ASP A 118 -8.14 -17.53 0.03
C ASP A 118 -9.08 -18.01 -1.07
N SER A 119 -10.05 -17.17 -1.41
CA SER A 119 -11.03 -17.48 -2.43
C SER A 119 -10.61 -16.85 -3.76
N SER A 120 -10.90 -17.53 -4.86
CA SER A 120 -10.63 -16.99 -6.19
C SER A 120 -11.85 -17.09 -7.07
N ASP A 121 -12.15 -15.99 -7.75
CA ASP A 121 -13.20 -15.93 -8.77
C ASP A 121 -12.54 -15.85 -10.14
N ASN A 122 -13.03 -16.64 -11.09
CA ASN A 122 -12.34 -16.92 -12.36
C ASN A 122 -13.33 -16.99 -13.51
N ASP A 123 -14.20 -15.99 -13.59
CA ASP A 123 -15.18 -15.88 -14.66
C ASP A 123 -14.48 -15.73 -16.03
N PRO A 124 -14.98 -16.39 -17.09
CA PRO A 124 -14.36 -16.35 -18.42
C PRO A 124 -14.43 -14.97 -19.07
N ASP A 125 -15.36 -14.12 -18.62
CA ASP A 125 -15.64 -12.80 -19.15
C ASP A 125 -15.06 -11.67 -18.28
N ASP A 126 -14.38 -12.00 -17.16
CA ASP A 126 -13.78 -11.04 -16.24
C ASP A 126 -12.33 -11.41 -15.88
N HIS A 127 -11.64 -10.52 -15.17
CA HIS A 127 -10.33 -10.80 -14.61
C HIS A 127 -10.45 -11.74 -13.41
N SER A 128 -9.50 -12.67 -13.30
CA SER A 128 -9.36 -13.48 -12.09
C SER A 128 -9.09 -12.59 -10.89
N THR A 129 -9.85 -12.76 -9.81
CA THR A 129 -9.69 -12.05 -8.54
C THR A 129 -9.37 -13.02 -7.42
N ARG A 130 -8.71 -12.51 -6.38
CA ARG A 130 -8.48 -13.24 -5.13
C ARG A 130 -8.91 -12.37 -3.97
N ASP A 131 -9.67 -12.98 -3.07
CA ASP A 131 -10.05 -12.41 -1.79
C ASP A 131 -9.41 -13.23 -0.67
N VAL A 132 -8.57 -12.57 0.12
CA VAL A 132 -7.78 -13.20 1.17
C VAL A 132 -8.18 -12.64 2.52
N THR A 133 -8.69 -13.53 3.38
CA THR A 133 -9.06 -13.22 4.76
C THR A 133 -7.97 -13.68 5.72
N PHE A 134 -7.62 -12.81 6.66
CA PHE A 134 -6.53 -13.05 7.59
C PHE A 134 -7.02 -13.09 9.04
N SER A 135 -6.39 -13.93 9.87
CA SER A 135 -6.50 -13.85 11.32
C SER A 135 -5.33 -13.04 11.87
N VAL A 136 -5.62 -12.01 12.66
CA VAL A 136 -4.59 -11.19 13.29
C VAL A 136 -4.12 -11.82 14.60
N ASN A 137 -2.82 -12.09 14.67
CA ASN A 137 -2.14 -12.58 15.86
C ASN A 137 -1.65 -11.39 16.71
N GLY A 138 -2.26 -11.23 17.89
CA GLY A 138 -1.91 -10.18 18.83
C GLY A 138 -2.58 -8.84 18.54
N THR A 139 -2.00 -7.75 19.04
CA THR A 139 -2.58 -6.40 18.87
C THR A 139 -1.84 -5.64 17.77
N PRO A 140 -2.54 -5.15 16.72
CA PRO A 140 -1.95 -4.29 15.71
C PRO A 140 -1.16 -3.13 16.31
N LYS A 141 0.04 -2.88 15.79
CA LYS A 141 0.92 -1.80 16.24
C LYS A 141 0.97 -0.72 15.19
N ARG A 142 0.67 0.51 15.60
CA ARG A 142 0.83 1.68 14.73
C ARG A 142 2.24 2.24 14.87
N GLY A 143 2.87 2.57 13.76
CA GLY A 143 4.24 3.08 13.72
C GLY A 143 4.54 3.92 12.48
N TRP A 144 5.79 4.37 12.39
CA TRP A 144 6.33 5.07 11.23
C TRP A 144 7.33 4.17 10.53
N THR A 145 7.21 4.02 9.22
CA THR A 145 8.09 3.15 8.42
C THR A 145 8.70 3.90 7.24
N THR A 146 9.87 3.45 6.82
CA THR A 146 10.51 3.82 5.55
C THR A 146 10.32 2.67 4.57
N LEU A 147 10.11 3.00 3.30
CA LEU A 147 10.11 2.02 2.23
C LEU A 147 11.52 1.94 1.64
N ASP A 148 11.94 0.76 1.19
CA ASP A 148 13.10 0.64 0.31
C ASP A 148 12.77 1.20 -1.09
N ASP A 149 13.80 1.52 -1.87
CA ASP A 149 13.65 2.16 -3.18
C ASP A 149 12.71 1.39 -4.13
N GLU A 150 12.78 0.06 -4.13
CA GLU A 150 11.98 -0.79 -5.03
C GLU A 150 10.51 -0.78 -4.62
N THR A 151 10.25 -0.90 -3.32
CA THR A 151 8.90 -0.80 -2.75
C THR A 151 8.35 0.61 -2.94
N GLN A 152 9.19 1.64 -2.84
CA GLN A 152 8.78 3.02 -3.03
C GLN A 152 8.37 3.30 -4.49
N GLU A 153 9.08 2.75 -5.47
CA GLU A 153 8.68 2.87 -6.89
C GLU A 153 7.32 2.23 -7.18
N GLN A 154 7.06 1.06 -6.61
CA GLN A 154 5.77 0.38 -6.74
C GLN A 154 4.64 1.12 -6.01
N VAL A 155 4.92 1.74 -4.87
CA VAL A 155 3.96 2.55 -4.09
C VAL A 155 3.65 3.89 -4.79
N ASP A 156 4.66 4.58 -5.33
CA ASP A 156 4.52 5.95 -5.81
C ASP A 156 3.98 6.02 -7.27
N TYR A 157 3.82 4.86 -7.97
CA TYR A 157 3.37 4.76 -9.37
C TYR A 157 3.84 5.96 -10.22
N VAL A 158 5.14 6.23 -10.14
CA VAL A 158 5.73 7.45 -10.67
C VAL A 158 5.59 7.44 -12.20
N PHE A 159 5.20 8.57 -12.78
CA PHE A 159 5.21 8.74 -14.23
C PHE A 159 6.61 8.47 -14.77
N LEU A 160 6.76 7.38 -15.52
CA LEU A 160 7.99 7.07 -16.24
C LEU A 160 8.04 7.88 -17.53
N GLY A 161 9.11 8.65 -17.68
CA GLY A 161 9.42 9.35 -18.91
C GLY A 161 9.81 8.36 -20.00
N VAL A 162 9.80 8.82 -21.25
CA VAL A 162 10.11 8.00 -22.43
C VAL A 162 11.60 7.65 -22.58
N GLY A 163 12.45 8.12 -21.67
CA GLY A 163 13.88 7.85 -21.65
C GLY A 163 14.22 6.46 -21.12
N LYS A 164 15.49 6.08 -21.24
CA LYS A 164 15.98 4.83 -20.65
C LYS A 164 16.07 4.97 -19.14
N VAL A 165 15.48 4.03 -18.42
CA VAL A 165 15.70 3.85 -16.99
C VAL A 165 17.14 3.39 -16.77
N THR A 166 17.87 4.07 -15.90
CA THR A 166 19.27 3.77 -15.53
C THR A 166 19.42 3.85 -14.02
N ASP A 167 20.50 3.30 -13.46
CA ASP A 167 20.79 3.38 -12.02
C ASP A 167 20.85 4.84 -11.48
N THR A 168 21.05 5.81 -12.37
CA THR A 168 21.14 7.25 -12.05
C THR A 168 19.82 8.00 -12.29
N ASP A 169 18.94 7.46 -13.14
CA ASP A 169 17.62 8.03 -13.42
C ASP A 169 16.61 6.89 -13.54
N LYS A 170 15.97 6.60 -12.40
CA LYS A 170 14.98 5.54 -12.28
C LYS A 170 13.63 5.92 -12.92
N THR A 171 13.47 7.17 -13.36
CA THR A 171 12.24 7.68 -13.96
C THR A 171 12.30 7.79 -15.48
N GLY A 172 13.46 7.56 -16.11
CA GLY A 172 13.61 7.75 -17.56
C GLY A 172 13.33 9.19 -18.02
N GLY A 173 13.66 10.18 -17.20
CA GLY A 173 13.35 11.59 -17.42
C GLY A 173 11.89 11.97 -17.19
N GLY A 174 11.13 11.13 -16.48
CA GLY A 174 9.72 11.34 -16.16
C GLY A 174 9.53 12.29 -14.99
N VAL A 175 8.77 13.35 -15.20
CA VAL A 175 8.28 14.22 -14.12
C VAL A 175 6.77 14.13 -14.11
N GLN A 176 6.19 13.79 -12.96
CA GLN A 176 4.74 13.78 -12.80
C GLN A 176 4.21 15.20 -13.01
N TRP A 177 3.20 15.31 -13.88
CA TRP A 177 2.55 16.59 -14.14
C TRP A 177 1.87 17.13 -12.88
N ASP A 178 2.16 18.39 -12.53
CA ASP A 178 1.57 19.12 -11.41
C ASP A 178 0.85 20.34 -11.98
N SER A 179 -0.48 20.32 -11.99
CA SER A 179 -1.29 21.39 -12.58
C SER A 179 -1.11 22.76 -11.91
N ASP A 180 -0.68 22.79 -10.65
CA ASP A 180 -0.50 24.02 -9.88
C ASP A 180 0.90 24.62 -10.08
N LYS A 181 1.87 23.82 -10.53
CA LYS A 181 3.28 24.24 -10.72
C LYS A 181 3.77 24.21 -12.16
N ASP A 182 3.19 23.38 -13.01
CA ASP A 182 3.55 23.21 -14.41
C ASP A 182 2.30 22.92 -15.26
N PRO A 183 1.50 23.94 -15.63
CA PRO A 183 0.32 23.76 -16.48
C PRO A 183 0.65 23.38 -17.93
N GLY A 184 1.94 23.24 -18.28
CA GLY A 184 2.41 23.02 -19.65
C GLY A 184 2.32 24.27 -20.52
N THR A 185 3.41 24.61 -21.22
CA THR A 185 3.41 25.69 -22.22
C THR A 185 3.28 25.11 -23.63
N SER A 186 2.26 25.54 -24.37
CA SER A 186 2.17 25.23 -25.80
C SER A 186 3.20 26.06 -26.58
N VAL A 187 4.16 25.41 -27.24
CA VAL A 187 5.05 26.08 -28.19
C VAL A 187 4.34 26.20 -29.54
N SER A 188 4.02 27.42 -29.98
CA SER A 188 3.62 27.67 -31.37
C SER A 188 4.86 27.61 -32.24
N GLY A 189 4.91 26.65 -33.18
CA GLY A 189 6.07 26.36 -34.02
C GLY A 189 6.72 27.60 -34.64
N GLU A 190 8.02 27.75 -34.40
CA GLU A 190 8.87 28.76 -35.02
C GLU A 190 8.96 28.45 -36.53
N THR A 191 8.39 29.33 -37.35
CA THR A 191 8.52 29.25 -38.81
C THR A 191 9.94 29.64 -39.19
N THR A 192 10.79 28.66 -39.47
CA THR A 192 12.12 28.86 -40.04
C THR A 192 12.01 29.59 -41.37
N THR A 193 12.24 30.90 -41.39
CA THR A 193 12.35 31.67 -42.64
C THR A 193 13.76 31.46 -43.19
N THR A 194 13.90 30.52 -44.11
CA THR A 194 15.12 30.29 -44.89
C THR A 194 15.41 31.53 -45.73
N THR A 195 16.35 32.38 -45.30
CA THR A 195 16.88 33.45 -46.16
C THR A 195 17.91 32.84 -47.10
N THR A 196 17.45 32.43 -48.28
CA THR A 196 18.31 31.99 -49.38
C THR A 196 19.06 33.20 -49.93
N THR A 197 20.36 33.29 -49.63
CA THR A 197 21.29 34.16 -50.37
C THR A 197 21.65 33.47 -51.69
N SER A 198 21.35 34.07 -52.84
CA SER A 198 22.00 33.72 -54.11
C SER A 198 21.95 34.85 -55.13
N LYS A 199 23.17 35.33 -55.43
CA LYS A 199 23.70 36.02 -56.62
C LYS A 199 23.33 37.47 -56.91
#